data_AF-A0A9W4UM54-F1
#
_entry.id   AF-A0A9W4UM54-F1
#
_cell.length_a   1.000
_cell.length_b   1.000
_cell.length_c   1.000
_cell.angle_alpha   90.00
_cell.angle_beta   90.00
_cell.angle_gamma   90.00
#
_symmetry.space_group_name_H-M   'P 1'
#
loop_
_entity.id
_entity.type
_entity.pdbx_description
1 polymer ?
#
loop_
_entity_poly.entity_id
_entity_poly.type
_entity_poly.pdbx_seq_one_letter_code
_entity_poly.pdbx_strand_id
1 'polypeptide(L)'
;MHSPTLALILTFASAKISGALPTRRQDQFPALPSLGGGGNTFQDSAHFRIYNAPSASTGSATLAIMEAAHQCFVSELGWRTPGQSNNGGQTGGPYKMNIYTVADNALGGSAGQQWADDAKGIPYLKVGKSWVSEPSVIVHEYGHAMHYSEKNWIGQTRTGAWWESIGNLIADTYIATPTCAAARAAHGNLPAGPTLFDPKKVLGDSFQVLVDGTSGSGNYYQAWPFMTYILNNPDNYPGCGKTVLLDMIRKYHINSNDTPLHSLEKLISGVSVQKVVGRYWARMAYVDIGHAKAQALFQELRGQINYSNLDSSGNGKYTVKAARAPRYMGANIVPLKVSGSTVSVVVQCSGSYTATLVARGGSAVRYVDLVNGNARIDLVGAEEVSFVFVNTPALVQYDAFSIPGDVNRGLGYSFQLTGATVS
;
A
#
# COMPACT_ATOMS: atom_id res chain seq x y z
N MET A 1 68.79 -25.14 -9.87
CA MET A 1 68.40 -24.07 -10.81
C MET A 1 66.93 -23.74 -10.57
N HIS A 2 66.66 -22.80 -9.67
CA HIS A 2 65.32 -22.29 -9.38
C HIS A 2 65.47 -20.77 -9.26
N SER A 3 64.91 -20.03 -10.22
CA SER A 3 64.81 -18.56 -10.15
C SER A 3 63.36 -18.18 -9.87
N PRO A 4 63.12 -17.24 -8.93
CA PRO A 4 61.78 -16.83 -8.54
C PRO A 4 61.24 -15.68 -9.39
N THR A 5 59.92 -15.67 -9.55
CA THR A 5 59.13 -14.65 -10.25
C THR A 5 58.90 -13.46 -9.32
N LEU A 6 59.25 -12.25 -9.80
CA LEU A 6 59.10 -10.98 -9.11
C LEU A 6 57.67 -10.44 -9.28
N ALA A 7 56.97 -10.17 -8.18
CA ALA A 7 55.64 -9.58 -8.16
C ALA A 7 55.70 -8.05 -8.24
N LEU A 8 55.00 -7.46 -9.21
CA LEU A 8 54.85 -6.01 -9.40
C LEU A 8 53.63 -5.52 -8.61
N ILE A 9 53.86 -4.72 -7.57
CA ILE A 9 52.81 -4.04 -6.80
C ILE A 9 52.49 -2.72 -7.52
N LEU A 10 51.29 -2.60 -8.10
CA LEU A 10 50.75 -1.32 -8.55
C LEU A 10 49.99 -0.65 -7.39
N THR A 11 50.51 0.47 -6.91
CA THR A 11 49.80 1.43 -6.05
C THR A 11 48.99 2.39 -6.93
N PHE A 12 47.65 2.32 -6.84
CA PHE A 12 46.78 3.34 -7.43
C PHE A 12 46.65 4.53 -6.47
N ALA A 13 47.23 5.67 -6.85
CA ALA A 13 46.98 6.95 -6.23
C ALA A 13 45.62 7.49 -6.69
N SER A 14 44.63 7.56 -5.79
CA SER A 14 43.36 8.27 -6.05
C SER A 14 43.57 9.78 -5.98
N ALA A 15 43.63 10.42 -7.15
CA ALA A 15 43.51 11.87 -7.26
C ALA A 15 42.07 12.29 -6.95
N LYS A 16 41.87 13.03 -5.85
CA LYS A 16 40.61 13.73 -5.57
C LYS A 16 40.47 14.92 -6.52
N ILE A 17 39.72 14.74 -7.61
CA ILE A 17 39.25 15.85 -8.43
C ILE A 17 38.00 16.41 -7.76
N SER A 18 38.18 17.44 -6.94
CA SER A 18 37.11 18.33 -6.48
C SER A 18 36.78 19.31 -7.61
N GLY A 19 36.00 18.84 -8.58
CA GLY A 19 35.31 19.69 -9.55
C GLY A 19 33.85 19.76 -9.15
N ALA A 20 33.40 20.89 -8.63
CA ALA A 20 31.98 21.17 -8.50
C ALA A 20 31.36 21.15 -9.90
N LEU A 21 30.59 20.10 -10.21
CA LEU A 21 29.73 20.08 -11.38
C LEU A 21 28.75 21.25 -11.25
N PRO A 22 28.49 22.02 -12.32
CA PRO A 22 27.45 23.02 -12.28
C PRO A 22 26.13 22.32 -11.93
N THR A 23 25.44 22.82 -10.91
CA THR A 23 24.11 22.38 -10.53
C THR A 23 23.22 22.48 -11.76
N ARG A 24 22.84 21.33 -12.32
CA ARG A 24 21.87 21.21 -13.41
C ARG A 24 20.62 21.98 -12.95
N ARG A 25 20.29 23.07 -13.65
CA ARG A 25 19.05 23.82 -13.46
C ARG A 25 17.91 22.79 -13.48
N GLN A 26 17.29 22.51 -12.34
CA GLN A 26 16.17 21.56 -12.28
C GLN A 26 15.14 21.98 -13.34
N ASP A 27 14.74 21.03 -14.17
CA ASP A 27 13.91 21.24 -15.35
C ASP A 27 12.59 21.93 -14.98
N GLN A 28 12.52 23.25 -15.09
CA GLN A 28 11.30 24.00 -14.80
C GLN A 28 10.27 23.72 -15.89
N PHE A 29 9.15 23.08 -15.50
CA PHE A 29 8.08 22.82 -16.44
C PHE A 29 7.33 24.12 -16.78
N PRO A 30 6.92 24.34 -18.05
CA PRO A 30 6.03 25.42 -18.40
C PRO A 30 4.66 25.27 -17.74
N ALA A 31 4.00 26.38 -17.41
CA ALA A 31 2.65 26.35 -16.88
C ALA A 31 1.61 26.08 -17.98
N LEU A 32 0.49 25.45 -17.61
CA LEU A 32 -0.66 25.23 -18.49
C LEU A 32 -1.91 25.87 -17.86
N PRO A 33 -2.06 27.21 -17.93
CA PRO A 33 -3.14 27.92 -17.23
C PRO A 33 -4.54 27.63 -17.80
N SER A 34 -4.63 27.06 -19.00
CA SER A 34 -5.90 26.65 -19.64
C SER A 34 -6.45 25.31 -19.13
N LEU A 35 -5.80 24.68 -18.16
CA LEU A 35 -6.20 23.40 -17.58
C LEU A 35 -6.89 23.61 -16.24
N GLY A 36 -8.21 23.37 -16.17
CA GLY A 36 -9.01 23.52 -14.95
C GLY A 36 -9.74 24.86 -14.85
N GLY A 37 -10.16 25.24 -13.63
CA GLY A 37 -11.09 26.36 -13.38
C GLY A 37 -10.47 27.75 -13.39
N GLY A 38 -9.16 27.88 -13.65
CA GLY A 38 -8.45 29.16 -13.60
C GLY A 38 -8.29 29.76 -12.19
N GLY A 39 -7.68 30.93 -12.12
CA GLY A 39 -7.44 31.68 -10.88
C GLY A 39 -6.63 32.94 -11.17
N ASN A 40 -6.87 33.99 -10.40
CA ASN A 40 -6.29 35.31 -10.67
C ASN A 40 -4.95 35.54 -9.93
N THR A 41 -4.68 34.72 -8.92
CA THR A 41 -3.43 34.74 -8.15
C THR A 41 -2.84 33.34 -8.10
N PHE A 42 -1.52 33.25 -8.26
CA PHE A 42 -0.82 31.97 -8.24
C PHE A 42 0.59 32.09 -7.66
N GLN A 43 1.12 30.96 -7.22
CA GLN A 43 2.53 30.76 -6.93
C GLN A 43 3.03 29.53 -7.70
N ASP A 44 4.29 29.57 -8.12
CA ASP A 44 4.93 28.51 -8.90
C ASP A 44 6.10 27.89 -8.13
N SER A 45 6.28 26.59 -8.34
CA SER A 45 7.54 25.87 -8.11
C SER A 45 8.02 25.26 -9.43
N ALA A 46 8.98 24.33 -9.44
CA ALA A 46 9.50 23.75 -10.68
C ALA A 46 8.42 22.96 -11.45
N HIS A 47 7.64 22.13 -10.74
CA HIS A 47 6.68 21.17 -11.31
C HIS A 47 5.22 21.48 -10.96
N PHE A 48 4.95 22.49 -10.13
CA PHE A 48 3.60 22.80 -9.67
C PHE A 48 3.25 24.29 -9.76
N ARG A 49 1.96 24.55 -9.94
CA ARG A 49 1.35 25.87 -9.80
C ARG A 49 0.17 25.76 -8.85
N ILE A 50 0.16 26.56 -7.79
CA ILE A 50 -0.99 26.68 -6.88
C ILE A 50 -1.74 27.98 -7.13
N TYR A 51 -3.06 27.88 -7.29
CA TYR A 51 -3.97 29.00 -7.48
C TYR A 51 -4.75 29.29 -6.20
N ASN A 52 -4.93 30.57 -5.89
CA ASN A 52 -5.77 31.08 -4.82
C ASN A 52 -5.45 30.50 -3.43
N ALA A 53 -4.17 30.22 -3.14
CA ALA A 53 -3.74 29.77 -1.82
C ALA A 53 -4.23 30.74 -0.73
N PRO A 54 -4.64 30.26 0.47
CA PRO A 54 -5.20 31.11 1.52
C PRO A 54 -4.27 32.24 1.97
N SER A 55 -2.97 32.01 1.85
CA SER A 55 -1.92 32.99 2.10
C SER A 55 -0.67 32.63 1.29
N ALA A 56 0.26 33.58 1.16
CA ALA A 56 1.53 33.33 0.51
C ALA A 56 2.37 32.25 1.22
N SER A 57 2.30 32.16 2.55
CA SER A 57 3.01 31.13 3.31
C SER A 57 2.39 29.74 3.14
N THR A 58 1.05 29.64 3.12
CA THR A 58 0.35 28.38 2.82
C THR A 58 0.70 27.88 1.42
N GLY A 59 0.74 28.78 0.43
CA GLY A 59 1.13 28.40 -0.93
C GLY A 59 2.58 27.91 -1.01
N SER A 60 3.54 28.61 -0.39
CA SER A 60 4.93 28.15 -0.32
C SER A 60 5.09 26.81 0.40
N ALA A 61 4.40 26.59 1.52
CA ALA A 61 4.42 25.33 2.25
C ALA A 61 3.85 24.18 1.41
N THR A 62 2.75 24.44 0.71
CA THR A 62 2.12 23.47 -0.19
C THR A 62 3.08 23.09 -1.32
N LEU A 63 3.68 24.07 -1.99
CA LEU A 63 4.61 23.83 -3.08
C LEU A 63 5.85 23.05 -2.61
N ALA A 64 6.36 23.31 -1.41
CA ALA A 64 7.46 22.53 -0.83
C ALA A 64 7.09 21.05 -0.63
N ILE A 65 5.89 20.77 -0.10
CA ILE A 65 5.36 19.40 0.05
C ILE A 65 5.27 18.70 -1.32
N MET A 66 4.72 19.40 -2.31
CA MET A 66 4.50 18.84 -3.64
C MET A 66 5.81 18.57 -4.38
N GLU A 67 6.80 19.47 -4.29
CA GLU A 67 8.13 19.25 -4.85
C GLU A 67 8.85 18.07 -4.19
N ALA A 68 8.75 17.92 -2.86
CA ALA A 68 9.27 16.75 -2.15
C ALA A 68 8.58 15.45 -2.63
N ALA A 69 7.26 15.47 -2.80
CA ALA A 69 6.51 14.33 -3.31
C ALA A 69 6.91 14.00 -4.75
N HIS A 70 7.08 15.01 -5.62
CA HIS A 70 7.55 14.81 -7.00
C HIS A 70 8.94 14.21 -7.04
N GLN A 71 9.90 14.75 -6.27
CA GLN A 71 11.24 14.18 -6.19
C GLN A 71 11.18 12.71 -5.76
N CYS A 72 10.46 12.40 -4.68
CA CYS A 72 10.36 11.02 -4.19
C CYS A 72 9.71 10.08 -5.22
N PHE A 73 8.48 10.37 -5.66
CA PHE A 73 7.72 9.40 -6.44
C PHE A 73 8.09 9.39 -7.92
N VAL A 74 8.28 10.55 -8.53
CA VAL A 74 8.57 10.66 -9.97
C VAL A 74 10.05 10.45 -10.23
N SER A 75 10.92 11.22 -9.57
CA SER A 75 12.36 11.18 -9.86
C SER A 75 13.06 9.95 -9.28
N GLU A 76 12.69 9.50 -8.07
CA GLU A 76 13.41 8.41 -7.38
C GLU A 76 12.69 7.05 -7.52
N LEU A 77 11.36 7.02 -7.46
CA LEU A 77 10.57 5.77 -7.53
C LEU A 77 10.00 5.46 -8.92
N GLY A 78 10.14 6.38 -9.87
CA GLY A 78 9.86 6.14 -11.29
C GLY A 78 8.39 6.16 -11.68
N TRP A 79 7.50 6.77 -10.88
CA TRP A 79 6.14 7.09 -11.31
C TRP A 79 6.17 8.07 -12.50
N ARG A 80 5.21 7.93 -13.42
CA ARG A 80 5.06 8.90 -14.50
C ARG A 80 4.66 10.27 -13.94
N THR A 81 5.33 11.33 -14.39
CA THR A 81 4.98 12.70 -14.00
C THR A 81 3.56 13.06 -14.43
N PRO A 82 2.72 13.62 -13.53
CA PRO A 82 1.39 14.11 -13.91
C PRO A 82 1.39 15.30 -14.86
N GLY A 83 2.54 15.95 -15.04
CA GLY A 83 2.69 17.01 -16.04
C GLY A 83 2.66 16.52 -17.49
N GLN A 84 2.80 15.21 -17.71
CA GLN A 84 2.84 14.62 -19.05
C GLN A 84 1.49 14.04 -19.42
N SER A 85 0.97 14.44 -20.59
CA SER A 85 -0.27 13.86 -21.13
C SER A 85 -0.22 12.33 -21.22
N ASN A 86 -1.32 11.67 -20.87
CA ASN A 86 -1.54 10.24 -21.08
C ASN A 86 -2.28 9.95 -22.41
N ASN A 87 -2.67 10.95 -23.18
CA ASN A 87 -3.19 10.81 -24.54
C ASN A 87 -2.01 10.86 -25.51
N GLY A 88 -1.65 9.71 -26.10
CA GLY A 88 -0.43 9.51 -26.91
C GLY A 88 -0.40 10.22 -28.26
N GLY A 89 -0.89 11.47 -28.36
CA GLY A 89 -1.18 12.12 -29.63
C GLY A 89 -0.79 13.59 -29.78
N GLN A 90 -1.23 14.52 -28.93
CA GLN A 90 -1.24 15.94 -29.36
C GLN A 90 -1.04 17.02 -28.29
N THR A 91 -0.97 16.68 -27.00
CA THR A 91 -0.65 17.64 -25.94
C THR A 91 0.79 17.44 -25.52
N GLY A 92 1.62 18.46 -25.77
CA GLY A 92 3.01 18.51 -25.32
C GLY A 92 3.14 18.37 -23.80
N GLY A 93 4.37 18.44 -23.31
CA GLY A 93 4.68 18.25 -21.91
C GLY A 93 6.15 17.89 -21.73
N PRO A 94 6.63 17.88 -20.49
CA PRO A 94 5.83 17.98 -19.26
C PRO A 94 5.46 19.43 -18.86
N TYR A 95 4.28 19.63 -18.24
CA TYR A 95 3.78 20.90 -17.71
C TYR A 95 3.72 20.92 -16.19
N LYS A 96 3.66 22.11 -15.58
CA LYS A 96 3.31 22.24 -14.16
C LYS A 96 1.92 21.67 -13.92
N MET A 97 1.76 20.85 -12.88
CA MET A 97 0.43 20.42 -12.44
C MET A 97 -0.26 21.56 -11.69
N ASN A 98 -1.49 21.88 -12.07
CA ASN A 98 -2.28 22.92 -11.40
C ASN A 98 -2.95 22.38 -10.13
N ILE A 99 -2.89 23.17 -9.07
CA ILE A 99 -3.55 22.93 -7.79
C ILE A 99 -4.46 24.12 -7.51
N TYR A 100 -5.76 23.87 -7.37
CA TYR A 100 -6.75 24.90 -7.08
C TYR A 100 -7.19 24.81 -5.63
N THR A 101 -6.91 25.86 -4.85
CA THR A 101 -7.52 25.99 -3.53
C THR A 101 -8.97 26.45 -3.68
N VAL A 102 -9.91 25.67 -3.14
CA VAL A 102 -11.36 25.93 -3.18
C VAL A 102 -11.94 26.03 -1.78
N ALA A 103 -13.16 26.56 -1.64
CA ALA A 103 -13.85 26.52 -0.34
C ALA A 103 -14.04 25.07 0.13
N ASP A 104 -13.93 24.82 1.44
CA ASP A 104 -13.95 23.45 1.99
C ASP A 104 -15.24 22.69 1.68
N ASN A 105 -16.37 23.39 1.55
CA ASN A 105 -17.67 22.81 1.19
C ASN A 105 -17.87 22.64 -0.32
N ALA A 106 -16.96 23.14 -1.17
CA ALA A 106 -17.11 23.10 -2.62
C ALA A 106 -16.94 21.70 -3.23
N LEU A 107 -16.43 20.74 -2.43
CA LEU A 107 -16.14 19.37 -2.86
C LEU A 107 -17.11 18.34 -2.25
N GLY A 108 -18.30 18.77 -1.81
CA GLY A 108 -19.34 17.84 -1.35
C GLY A 108 -18.96 16.98 -0.14
N GLY A 109 -18.05 17.48 0.71
CA GLY A 109 -17.55 16.78 1.90
C GLY A 109 -16.14 16.18 1.75
N SER A 110 -15.56 16.17 0.55
CA SER A 110 -14.15 15.76 0.35
C SER A 110 -13.17 16.87 0.74
N ALA A 111 -12.03 16.49 1.32
CA ALA A 111 -10.94 17.43 1.64
C ALA A 111 -10.15 17.87 0.39
N GLY A 112 -10.03 16.96 -0.59
CA GLY A 112 -9.42 17.17 -1.89
C GLY A 112 -10.04 16.22 -2.92
N GLN A 113 -9.82 16.53 -4.20
CA GLN A 113 -10.18 15.67 -5.32
C GLN A 113 -9.21 15.90 -6.50
N GLN A 114 -8.79 14.81 -7.13
CA GLN A 114 -8.19 14.84 -8.46
C GLN A 114 -9.26 15.02 -9.54
N TRP A 115 -8.94 15.88 -10.51
CA TRP A 115 -9.73 16.13 -11.71
C TRP A 115 -8.83 15.99 -12.94
N ALA A 116 -9.40 15.78 -14.12
CA ALA A 116 -8.65 15.73 -15.38
C ALA A 116 -9.36 16.48 -16.50
N ASP A 117 -8.57 16.95 -17.45
CA ASP A 117 -9.06 17.35 -18.77
C ASP A 117 -8.89 16.14 -19.69
N ASP A 118 -10.00 15.44 -19.97
CA ASP A 118 -9.98 14.18 -20.72
C ASP A 118 -9.45 14.36 -22.15
N ALA A 119 -9.67 15.52 -22.77
CA ALA A 119 -9.14 15.81 -24.10
C ALA A 119 -7.62 15.93 -24.07
N LYS A 120 -7.08 16.61 -23.06
CA LYS A 120 -5.62 16.79 -22.90
C LYS A 120 -4.94 15.59 -22.24
N GLY A 121 -5.67 14.75 -21.50
CA GLY A 121 -5.13 13.63 -20.74
C GLY A 121 -4.19 14.08 -19.62
N ILE A 122 -4.46 15.23 -19.00
CA ILE A 122 -3.62 15.83 -17.94
C ILE A 122 -4.47 16.06 -16.68
N PRO A 123 -4.05 15.55 -15.51
CA PRO A 123 -4.72 15.78 -14.24
C PRO A 123 -4.38 17.14 -13.63
N TYR A 124 -5.27 17.62 -12.76
CA TYR A 124 -5.10 18.77 -11.87
C TYR A 124 -5.83 18.50 -10.55
N LEU A 125 -5.53 19.26 -9.51
CA LEU A 125 -6.11 19.05 -8.18
C LEU A 125 -7.05 20.19 -7.79
N LYS A 126 -8.11 19.86 -7.05
CA LYS A 126 -8.88 20.82 -6.25
C LYS A 126 -8.78 20.40 -4.78
N VAL A 127 -8.41 21.32 -3.89
CA VAL A 127 -8.24 21.02 -2.47
C VAL A 127 -8.87 22.12 -1.62
N GLY A 128 -9.56 21.74 -0.56
CA GLY A 128 -10.15 22.68 0.39
C GLY A 128 -9.08 23.56 1.04
N LYS A 129 -9.43 24.82 1.35
CA LYS A 129 -8.56 25.79 2.04
C LYS A 129 -7.94 25.22 3.31
N SER A 130 -8.68 24.48 4.11
CA SER A 130 -8.20 23.92 5.38
C SER A 130 -7.22 22.75 5.19
N TRP A 131 -7.15 22.18 3.99
CA TRP A 131 -6.46 20.92 3.73
C TRP A 131 -5.32 21.03 2.71
N VAL A 132 -5.19 22.16 2.01
CA VAL A 132 -4.25 22.31 0.89
C VAL A 132 -2.78 22.17 1.31
N SER A 133 -2.44 22.46 2.56
CA SER A 133 -1.09 22.24 3.11
C SER A 133 -0.99 21.02 4.02
N GLU A 134 -2.02 20.18 4.10
CA GLU A 134 -2.01 18.94 4.88
C GLU A 134 -1.43 17.81 4.03
N PRO A 135 -0.24 17.27 4.36
CA PRO A 135 0.41 16.26 3.53
C PRO A 135 -0.44 15.00 3.32
N SER A 136 -1.24 14.60 4.31
CA SER A 136 -2.09 13.41 4.20
C SER A 136 -3.19 13.57 3.15
N VAL A 137 -3.61 14.80 2.85
CA VAL A 137 -4.61 15.09 1.83
C VAL A 137 -3.95 15.39 0.49
N ILE A 138 -3.07 16.39 0.42
CA ILE A 138 -2.60 16.83 -0.90
C ILE A 138 -1.72 15.80 -1.60
N VAL A 139 -0.94 15.02 -0.84
CA VAL A 139 -0.13 13.94 -1.43
C VAL A 139 -0.98 12.72 -1.80
N HIS A 140 -2.12 12.51 -1.12
CA HIS A 140 -3.12 11.51 -1.51
C HIS A 140 -3.69 11.86 -2.90
N GLU A 141 -4.14 13.11 -3.08
CA GLU A 141 -4.63 13.59 -4.37
C GLU A 141 -3.55 13.58 -5.46
N TYR A 142 -2.30 13.82 -5.09
CA TYR A 142 -1.17 13.66 -6.01
C TYR A 142 -0.96 12.20 -6.42
N GLY A 143 -1.19 11.25 -5.51
CA GLY A 143 -1.21 9.81 -5.80
C GLY A 143 -2.24 9.46 -6.88
N HIS A 144 -3.44 10.02 -6.79
CA HIS A 144 -4.46 9.91 -7.84
C HIS A 144 -3.99 10.48 -9.19
N ALA A 145 -3.36 11.64 -9.19
CA ALA A 145 -2.83 12.26 -10.41
C ALA A 145 -1.73 11.41 -11.06
N MET A 146 -0.83 10.82 -10.26
CA MET A 146 0.20 9.89 -10.75
C MET A 146 -0.43 8.60 -11.29
N HIS A 147 -1.39 8.03 -10.58
CA HIS A 147 -2.11 6.84 -11.03
C HIS A 147 -2.88 7.08 -12.35
N TYR A 148 -3.58 8.21 -12.46
CA TYR A 148 -4.23 8.65 -13.70
C TYR A 148 -3.25 8.70 -14.87
N SER A 149 -2.03 9.15 -14.61
CA SER A 149 -0.98 9.32 -15.62
C SER A 149 -0.45 7.98 -16.14
N GLU A 150 -0.43 6.92 -15.32
CA GLU A 150 -0.06 5.56 -15.75
C GLU A 150 -1.08 4.91 -16.70
N LYS A 151 -2.33 5.42 -16.74
CA LYS A 151 -3.43 5.11 -17.69
C LYS A 151 -4.00 3.70 -17.69
N ASN A 152 -3.20 2.65 -17.58
CA ASN A 152 -3.63 1.29 -17.92
C ASN A 152 -4.70 0.70 -16.98
N TRP A 153 -4.77 1.19 -15.74
CA TRP A 153 -5.85 0.85 -14.80
C TRP A 153 -7.02 1.84 -14.85
N ILE A 154 -6.91 2.94 -15.61
CA ILE A 154 -7.93 3.98 -15.69
C ILE A 154 -9.04 3.53 -16.64
N GLY A 155 -10.29 3.74 -16.22
CA GLY A 155 -11.48 3.30 -16.96
C GLY A 155 -11.68 1.78 -16.97
N GLN A 156 -10.91 1.02 -16.18
CA GLN A 156 -11.09 -0.42 -16.02
C GLN A 156 -11.93 -0.67 -14.75
N THR A 157 -13.19 -1.11 -14.91
CA THR A 157 -14.14 -1.24 -13.77
C THR A 157 -13.54 -1.99 -12.57
N ARG A 158 -12.80 -3.08 -12.81
CA ARG A 158 -12.33 -4.00 -11.77
C ARG A 158 -11.03 -3.59 -11.08
N THR A 159 -10.39 -2.52 -11.53
CA THR A 159 -9.28 -1.86 -10.81
C THR A 159 -9.76 -0.64 -10.03
N GLY A 160 -10.98 -0.15 -10.31
CA GLY A 160 -11.49 1.12 -9.79
C GLY A 160 -11.46 1.26 -8.26
N ALA A 161 -11.82 0.21 -7.51
CA ALA A 161 -11.80 0.28 -6.05
C ALA A 161 -10.39 0.47 -5.45
N TRP A 162 -9.33 0.21 -6.22
CA TRP A 162 -7.97 0.43 -5.77
C TRP A 162 -7.52 1.89 -5.85
N TRP A 163 -8.32 2.75 -6.49
CA TRP A 163 -8.05 4.17 -6.63
C TRP A 163 -7.70 4.82 -5.28
N GLU A 164 -8.61 4.73 -4.31
CA GLU A 164 -8.43 5.30 -2.96
C GLU A 164 -7.30 4.65 -2.16
N SER A 165 -7.14 3.33 -2.30
CA SER A 165 -6.01 2.63 -1.69
C SER A 165 -4.66 3.12 -2.22
N ILE A 166 -4.56 3.45 -3.52
CA ILE A 166 -3.32 4.00 -4.09
C ILE A 166 -3.05 5.40 -3.55
N GLY A 167 -4.08 6.27 -3.48
CA GLY A 167 -3.96 7.58 -2.85
C GLY A 167 -3.41 7.48 -1.42
N ASN A 168 -4.00 6.60 -0.60
CA ASN A 168 -3.55 6.39 0.77
C ASN A 168 -2.16 5.75 0.86
N LEU A 169 -1.82 4.81 -0.01
CA LEU A 169 -0.48 4.24 -0.09
C LEU A 169 0.57 5.32 -0.35
N ILE A 170 0.32 6.21 -1.31
CA ILE A 170 1.24 7.28 -1.70
C ILE A 170 1.40 8.29 -0.57
N ALA A 171 0.30 8.77 0.02
CA ALA A 171 0.35 9.68 1.16
C ALA A 171 1.05 9.05 2.37
N ASP A 172 0.69 7.82 2.74
CA ASP A 172 1.31 7.13 3.87
C ASP A 172 2.81 6.86 3.63
N THR A 173 3.19 6.44 2.42
CA THR A 173 4.61 6.28 2.05
C THR A 173 5.36 7.60 2.21
N TYR A 174 4.78 8.71 1.75
CA TYR A 174 5.38 10.03 1.88
C TYR A 174 5.53 10.50 3.32
N ILE A 175 4.58 10.19 4.21
CA ILE A 175 4.52 10.79 5.56
C ILE A 175 5.19 9.88 6.60
N ALA A 176 4.93 8.58 6.49
CA ALA A 176 5.14 7.64 7.58
C ALA A 176 6.39 6.76 7.37
N THR A 177 6.98 6.75 6.18
CA THR A 177 8.12 5.87 5.86
C THR A 177 9.42 6.67 5.63
N PRO A 178 10.59 6.02 5.77
CA PRO A 178 11.87 6.63 5.43
C PRO A 178 12.06 6.83 3.92
N THR A 179 11.23 6.22 3.07
CA THR A 179 11.36 6.23 1.60
C THR A 179 11.49 7.63 1.03
N CYS A 180 10.66 8.59 1.49
CA CYS A 180 10.71 9.98 1.01
C CYS A 180 11.48 10.94 1.93
N ALA A 181 12.26 10.44 2.90
CA ALA A 181 12.93 11.29 3.90
C ALA A 181 13.96 12.24 3.27
N ALA A 182 14.72 11.77 2.28
CA ALA A 182 15.71 12.58 1.58
C ALA A 182 15.04 13.73 0.80
N ALA A 183 13.96 13.45 0.09
CA ALA A 183 13.18 14.47 -0.62
C ALA A 183 12.56 15.49 0.33
N ARG A 184 11.98 15.06 1.46
CA ARG A 184 11.46 15.97 2.48
C ARG A 184 12.53 16.88 3.08
N ALA A 185 13.74 16.36 3.28
CA ALA A 185 14.88 17.15 3.75
C ALA A 185 15.32 18.19 2.71
N ALA A 186 15.42 17.80 1.44
CA ALA A 186 15.84 18.69 0.34
C ALA A 186 14.88 19.87 0.10
N HIS A 187 13.60 19.71 0.45
CA HIS A 187 12.55 20.70 0.22
C HIS A 187 12.06 21.38 1.50
N GLY A 188 13.00 21.78 2.37
CA GLY A 188 12.72 22.62 3.54
C GLY A 188 12.59 21.86 4.86
N ASN A 189 13.24 20.69 4.99
CA ASN A 189 13.21 19.87 6.20
C ASN A 189 11.78 19.53 6.68
N LEU A 190 10.92 19.13 5.73
CA LEU A 190 9.53 18.80 6.01
C LEU A 190 9.45 17.61 6.99
N PRO A 191 8.61 17.69 8.03
CA PRO A 191 8.55 16.65 9.04
C PRO A 191 7.92 15.37 8.48
N ALA A 192 8.29 14.23 9.09
CA ALA A 192 7.49 13.02 8.98
C ALA A 192 6.24 13.14 9.86
N GLY A 193 5.21 12.35 9.58
CA GLY A 193 3.95 12.36 10.34
C GLY A 193 3.48 10.96 10.77
N PRO A 194 2.29 10.84 11.35
CA PRO A 194 1.69 9.55 11.68
C PRO A 194 1.37 8.74 10.40
N THR A 195 1.21 7.43 10.57
CA THR A 195 0.70 6.55 9.51
C THR A 195 -0.81 6.73 9.35
N LEU A 196 -1.32 6.51 8.13
CA LEU A 196 -2.75 6.44 7.81
C LEU A 196 -3.34 5.04 8.11
N PHE A 197 -2.59 4.18 8.79
CA PHE A 197 -3.02 2.82 9.09
C PHE A 197 -4.15 2.81 10.12
N ASP A 198 -5.26 2.18 9.78
CA ASP A 198 -6.37 1.95 10.70
C ASP A 198 -6.39 0.47 11.12
N PRO A 199 -5.76 0.10 12.26
CA PRO A 199 -5.73 -1.29 12.69
C PRO A 199 -7.11 -1.83 13.05
N LYS A 200 -8.04 -0.98 13.52
CA LYS A 200 -9.39 -1.43 13.89
C LYS A 200 -10.16 -1.86 12.66
N LYS A 201 -10.08 -1.08 11.57
CA LYS A 201 -10.71 -1.44 10.30
C LYS A 201 -9.98 -2.60 9.62
N VAL A 202 -8.67 -2.51 9.41
CA VAL A 202 -7.93 -3.50 8.61
C VAL A 202 -7.91 -4.88 9.28
N LEU A 203 -7.66 -4.94 10.59
CA LEU A 203 -7.54 -6.22 11.31
C LEU A 203 -8.90 -6.67 11.86
N GLY A 204 -9.69 -5.74 12.41
CA GLY A 204 -11.01 -6.03 12.97
C GLY A 204 -12.05 -6.42 11.92
N ASP A 205 -11.94 -5.93 10.69
CA ASP A 205 -12.79 -6.33 9.55
C ASP A 205 -12.03 -7.19 8.53
N SER A 206 -10.92 -7.83 8.93
CA SER A 206 -10.09 -8.67 8.04
C SER A 206 -10.86 -9.80 7.34
N PHE A 207 -12.04 -10.19 7.84
CA PHE A 207 -12.91 -11.20 7.24
C PHE A 207 -13.65 -10.72 5.98
N GLN A 208 -13.68 -9.41 5.70
CA GLN A 208 -14.26 -8.86 4.49
C GLN A 208 -13.45 -9.27 3.25
N VAL A 209 -13.96 -8.96 2.06
CA VAL A 209 -13.20 -9.11 0.81
C VAL A 209 -11.93 -8.26 0.91
N LEU A 210 -10.79 -8.74 0.40
CA LEU A 210 -9.50 -8.05 0.52
C LEU A 210 -9.59 -6.56 0.13
N VAL A 211 -10.33 -6.28 -0.95
CA VAL A 211 -10.75 -4.93 -1.32
C VAL A 211 -12.26 -4.91 -1.55
N ASP A 212 -12.95 -4.19 -0.69
CA ASP A 212 -14.40 -4.01 -0.69
C ASP A 212 -14.71 -2.53 -0.93
N GLY A 213 -15.26 -2.23 -2.11
CA GLY A 213 -15.67 -0.90 -2.55
C GLY A 213 -17.08 -0.51 -2.10
N THR A 214 -17.78 -1.34 -1.32
CA THR A 214 -19.18 -1.09 -0.93
C THR A 214 -19.30 0.21 -0.14
N SER A 215 -20.16 1.11 -0.60
CA SER A 215 -20.38 2.41 0.05
C SER A 215 -20.79 2.25 1.52
N GLY A 216 -20.16 3.03 2.40
CA GLY A 216 -20.45 3.08 3.83
C GLY A 216 -19.97 1.88 4.67
N SER A 217 -19.51 0.78 4.07
CA SER A 217 -19.14 -0.44 4.81
C SER A 217 -17.84 -1.13 4.37
N GLY A 218 -17.40 -0.86 3.14
CA GLY A 218 -16.18 -1.41 2.57
C GLY A 218 -14.90 -0.90 3.23
N ASN A 219 -13.76 -1.33 2.69
CA ASN A 219 -12.41 -1.07 3.21
C ASN A 219 -11.45 -0.55 2.12
N TYR A 220 -11.96 -0.13 0.96
CA TYR A 220 -11.15 0.27 -0.19
C TYR A 220 -10.26 1.53 0.03
N TYR A 221 -10.48 2.29 1.10
CA TYR A 221 -9.50 3.29 1.57
C TYR A 221 -8.39 2.67 2.42
N GLN A 222 -8.68 1.59 3.15
CA GLN A 222 -7.79 0.97 4.14
C GLN A 222 -7.05 -0.28 3.61
N ALA A 223 -7.31 -0.73 2.38
CA ALA A 223 -6.71 -1.96 1.84
C ALA A 223 -5.24 -1.79 1.35
N TRP A 224 -4.70 -0.58 1.39
CA TRP A 224 -3.33 -0.26 0.99
C TRP A 224 -2.21 -1.05 1.69
N PRO A 225 -2.34 -1.59 2.93
CA PRO A 225 -1.28 -2.38 3.55
C PRO A 225 -0.92 -3.64 2.76
N PHE A 226 -1.83 -4.19 1.95
CA PHE A 226 -1.50 -5.26 1.01
C PHE A 226 -0.50 -4.79 -0.06
N MET A 227 -0.65 -3.57 -0.57
CA MET A 227 0.31 -2.99 -1.52
C MET A 227 1.65 -2.72 -0.85
N THR A 228 1.65 -2.21 0.39
CA THR A 228 2.89 -2.06 1.18
C THR A 228 3.61 -3.40 1.35
N TYR A 229 2.88 -4.48 1.65
CA TYR A 229 3.44 -5.81 1.79
C TYR A 229 4.15 -6.30 0.52
N ILE A 230 3.49 -6.20 -0.64
CA ILE A 230 4.09 -6.64 -1.91
C ILE A 230 5.23 -5.71 -2.37
N LEU A 231 5.20 -4.42 -2.02
CA LEU A 231 6.27 -3.46 -2.32
C LEU A 231 7.52 -3.71 -1.46
N ASN A 232 7.33 -3.93 -0.17
CA ASN A 232 8.43 -4.20 0.77
C ASN A 232 8.98 -5.62 0.63
N ASN A 233 8.14 -6.56 0.18
CA ASN A 233 8.48 -7.94 -0.11
C ASN A 233 9.29 -8.65 1.00
N PRO A 234 8.83 -8.65 2.27
CA PRO A 234 9.58 -9.22 3.38
C PRO A 234 9.80 -10.75 3.27
N ASP A 235 9.06 -11.41 2.37
CA ASP A 235 9.17 -12.86 2.08
C ASP A 235 10.02 -13.16 0.84
N ASN A 236 10.58 -12.15 0.18
CA ASN A 236 11.40 -12.27 -1.03
C ASN A 236 10.72 -13.06 -2.17
N TYR A 237 9.42 -12.88 -2.35
CA TYR A 237 8.71 -13.50 -3.47
C TYR A 237 9.18 -12.90 -4.81
N PRO A 238 9.61 -13.73 -5.77
CA PRO A 238 9.96 -13.25 -7.10
C PRO A 238 8.78 -12.51 -7.74
N GLY A 239 9.05 -11.36 -8.35
CA GLY A 239 8.03 -10.48 -8.95
C GLY A 239 7.46 -9.42 -8.01
N CYS A 240 7.61 -9.57 -6.69
CA CYS A 240 7.31 -8.53 -5.71
C CYS A 240 8.53 -7.62 -5.48
N GLY A 241 8.32 -6.43 -4.90
CA GLY A 241 9.36 -5.45 -4.62
C GLY A 241 8.99 -4.03 -5.07
N LYS A 242 9.96 -3.11 -5.02
CA LYS A 242 9.74 -1.66 -5.23
C LYS A 242 8.99 -1.28 -6.51
N THR A 243 9.13 -2.06 -7.58
CA THR A 243 8.49 -1.78 -8.88
C THR A 243 7.17 -2.53 -9.08
N VAL A 244 6.77 -3.43 -8.18
CA VAL A 244 5.64 -4.35 -8.42
C VAL A 244 4.35 -3.62 -8.74
N LEU A 245 4.02 -2.55 -8.01
CA LEU A 245 2.78 -1.80 -8.26
C LEU A 245 2.79 -1.13 -9.64
N LEU A 246 3.90 -0.49 -10.01
CA LEU A 246 4.05 0.12 -11.33
C LEU A 246 4.00 -0.94 -12.43
N ASP A 247 4.61 -2.10 -12.22
CA ASP A 247 4.56 -3.21 -13.15
C ASP A 247 3.14 -3.79 -13.28
N MET A 248 2.39 -3.92 -12.18
CA MET A 248 1.00 -4.36 -12.18
C MET A 248 0.11 -3.42 -12.98
N ILE A 249 0.38 -2.11 -12.92
CA ILE A 249 -0.33 -1.09 -13.71
C ILE A 249 0.12 -1.14 -15.17
N ARG A 250 1.42 -0.97 -15.43
CA ARG A 250 1.98 -0.82 -16.79
C ARG A 250 1.87 -2.07 -17.65
N LYS A 251 1.92 -3.26 -17.05
CA LYS A 251 1.78 -4.53 -17.76
C LYS A 251 0.33 -5.05 -17.76
N TYR A 252 -0.61 -4.28 -17.21
CA TYR A 252 -2.03 -4.60 -17.29
C TYR A 252 -2.48 -4.66 -18.75
N HIS A 253 -3.24 -5.71 -19.08
CA HIS A 253 -3.84 -5.83 -20.41
C HIS A 253 -5.15 -5.03 -20.42
N ILE A 254 -5.12 -3.84 -21.05
CA ILE A 254 -6.29 -2.96 -21.16
C ILE A 254 -7.47 -3.74 -21.77
N ASN A 255 -8.67 -3.57 -21.21
CA ASN A 255 -9.90 -4.27 -21.60
C ASN A 255 -9.90 -5.80 -21.35
N SER A 256 -8.96 -6.34 -20.58
CA SER A 256 -9.00 -7.76 -20.18
C SER A 256 -10.05 -8.06 -19.10
N ASN A 257 -10.54 -7.01 -18.43
CA ASN A 257 -11.34 -7.11 -17.21
C ASN A 257 -10.62 -7.89 -16.09
N ASP A 258 -9.30 -7.87 -16.06
CA ASP A 258 -8.53 -8.44 -14.95
C ASP A 258 -8.69 -7.58 -13.69
N THR A 259 -8.70 -8.23 -12.52
CA THR A 259 -8.54 -7.55 -11.23
C THR A 259 -7.04 -7.34 -10.95
N PRO A 260 -6.65 -6.45 -10.03
CA PRO A 260 -5.26 -6.31 -9.62
C PRO A 260 -4.58 -7.60 -9.16
N LEU A 261 -5.31 -8.56 -8.59
CA LEU A 261 -4.72 -9.85 -8.22
C LEU A 261 -4.32 -10.69 -9.44
N HIS A 262 -5.04 -10.59 -10.56
CA HIS A 262 -4.64 -11.23 -11.82
C HIS A 262 -3.40 -10.54 -12.42
N SER A 263 -3.29 -9.22 -12.28
CA SER A 263 -2.07 -8.49 -12.65
C SER A 263 -0.87 -8.97 -11.85
N LEU A 264 -1.04 -9.14 -10.53
CA LEU A 264 0.00 -9.67 -9.65
C LEU A 264 0.39 -11.10 -10.01
N GLU A 265 -0.59 -11.97 -10.29
CA GLU A 265 -0.36 -13.37 -10.69
C GLU A 265 0.56 -13.50 -11.91
N LYS A 266 0.46 -12.58 -12.87
CA LYS A 266 1.32 -12.55 -14.07
C LYS A 266 2.77 -12.14 -13.79
N LEU A 267 3.04 -11.48 -12.66
CA LEU A 267 4.36 -10.97 -12.32
C LEU A 267 5.12 -11.89 -11.36
N ILE A 268 4.39 -12.58 -10.48
CA ILE A 268 5.00 -13.47 -9.50
C ILE A 268 5.35 -14.82 -10.13
N SER A 269 6.38 -15.47 -9.58
CA SER A 269 6.77 -16.83 -10.00
C SER A 269 7.22 -17.67 -8.81
N GLY A 270 7.09 -18.99 -8.94
CA GLY A 270 7.42 -19.95 -7.87
C GLY A 270 6.41 -20.01 -6.71
N VAL A 271 5.45 -19.08 -6.65
CA VAL A 271 4.35 -19.04 -5.68
C VAL A 271 3.06 -18.61 -6.36
N SER A 272 1.92 -19.04 -5.84
CA SER A 272 0.61 -18.57 -6.28
C SER A 272 0.23 -17.25 -5.59
N VAL A 273 -0.67 -16.48 -6.19
CA VAL A 273 -1.20 -15.26 -5.57
C VAL A 273 -1.95 -15.56 -4.26
N GLN A 274 -2.59 -16.72 -4.17
CA GLN A 274 -3.20 -17.23 -2.93
C GLN A 274 -2.17 -17.36 -1.81
N LYS A 275 -0.95 -17.83 -2.12
CA LYS A 275 0.14 -17.93 -1.15
C LYS A 275 0.61 -16.55 -0.71
N VAL A 276 0.71 -15.59 -1.63
CA VAL A 276 1.08 -14.20 -1.34
C VAL A 276 0.05 -13.54 -0.41
N VAL A 277 -1.24 -13.66 -0.73
CA VAL A 277 -2.34 -13.15 0.11
C VAL A 277 -2.37 -13.85 1.49
N GLY A 278 -2.19 -15.16 1.51
CA GLY A 278 -2.13 -15.95 2.74
C GLY A 278 -1.01 -15.48 3.67
N ARG A 279 0.18 -15.24 3.11
CA ARG A 279 1.33 -14.74 3.88
C ARG A 279 1.18 -13.27 4.28
N TYR A 280 0.58 -12.42 3.44
CA TYR A 280 0.20 -11.06 3.82
C TYR A 280 -0.60 -11.07 5.12
N TRP A 281 -1.70 -11.82 5.17
CA TRP A 281 -2.53 -11.88 6.39
C TRP A 281 -1.79 -12.51 7.58
N ALA A 282 -0.91 -13.49 7.34
CA ALA A 282 -0.06 -14.03 8.40
C ALA A 282 0.87 -12.95 8.99
N ARG A 283 1.47 -12.11 8.16
CA ARG A 283 2.28 -10.95 8.60
C ARG A 283 1.44 -9.90 9.32
N MET A 284 0.20 -9.69 8.87
CA MET A 284 -0.73 -8.76 9.52
C MET A 284 -1.12 -9.18 10.95
N ALA A 285 -0.90 -10.43 11.38
CA ALA A 285 -1.06 -10.82 12.78
C ALA A 285 -0.17 -10.00 13.74
N TYR A 286 0.99 -9.55 13.27
CA TYR A 286 1.89 -8.66 14.02
C TYR A 286 2.32 -7.40 13.26
N VAL A 287 1.65 -7.13 12.13
CA VAL A 287 1.87 -5.99 11.21
C VAL A 287 3.36 -5.83 10.84
N ASP A 288 4.09 -6.93 10.66
CA ASP A 288 5.51 -6.95 10.29
C ASP A 288 5.70 -6.94 8.75
N ILE A 289 4.92 -6.10 8.07
CA ILE A 289 4.94 -5.94 6.61
C ILE A 289 6.04 -4.97 6.11
N GLY A 290 7.08 -4.75 6.91
CA GLY A 290 8.13 -3.76 6.63
C GLY A 290 7.72 -2.30 6.84
N HIS A 291 6.69 -2.04 7.67
CA HIS A 291 6.20 -0.70 7.97
C HIS A 291 6.22 -0.40 9.47
N ALA A 292 7.31 0.22 9.93
CA ALA A 292 7.59 0.38 11.36
C ALA A 292 6.54 1.24 12.10
N LYS A 293 5.99 2.29 11.48
CA LYS A 293 4.97 3.14 12.14
C LYS A 293 3.61 2.45 12.21
N ALA A 294 3.21 1.69 11.19
CA ALA A 294 2.02 0.86 11.23
C ALA A 294 2.15 -0.24 12.29
N GLN A 295 3.32 -0.86 12.40
CA GLN A 295 3.58 -1.86 13.44
C GLN A 295 3.53 -1.26 14.86
N ALA A 296 4.08 -0.07 15.06
CA ALA A 296 4.03 0.64 16.33
C ALA A 296 2.59 1.00 16.72
N LEU A 297 1.81 1.56 15.78
CA LEU A 297 0.40 1.88 16.00
C LEU A 297 -0.44 0.63 16.31
N PHE A 298 -0.14 -0.49 15.64
CA PHE A 298 -0.74 -1.77 15.98
C PHE A 298 -0.41 -2.20 17.42
N GLN A 299 0.84 -2.07 17.89
CA GLN A 299 1.16 -2.41 19.29
C GLN A 299 0.38 -1.57 20.29
N GLU A 300 0.16 -0.29 19.99
CA GLU A 300 -0.62 0.60 20.85
C GLU A 300 -2.10 0.19 20.88
N LEU A 301 -2.66 -0.18 19.71
CA LEU A 301 -4.09 -0.36 19.55
C LEU A 301 -4.56 -1.83 19.58
N ARG A 302 -3.66 -2.82 19.64
CA ARG A 302 -3.99 -4.26 19.53
C ARG A 302 -5.05 -4.74 20.52
N GLY A 303 -5.10 -4.16 21.71
CA GLY A 303 -6.13 -4.48 22.72
C GLY A 303 -7.53 -3.95 22.40
N GLN A 304 -7.66 -3.07 21.41
CA GLN A 304 -8.93 -2.46 20.99
C GLN A 304 -9.48 -3.06 19.67
N ILE A 305 -8.81 -4.07 19.13
CA ILE A 305 -9.18 -4.71 17.86
C ILE A 305 -10.16 -5.86 18.15
N ASN A 306 -11.24 -5.92 17.37
CA ASN A 306 -12.21 -7.00 17.47
C ASN A 306 -11.71 -8.28 16.77
N TYR A 307 -11.25 -9.25 17.57
CA TYR A 307 -10.86 -10.58 17.10
C TYR A 307 -11.91 -11.67 17.40
N SER A 308 -13.15 -11.30 17.72
CA SER A 308 -14.21 -12.23 18.12
C SER A 308 -14.80 -13.03 16.94
N ASN A 309 -13.96 -13.73 16.18
CA ASN A 309 -14.27 -14.45 14.95
C ASN A 309 -14.98 -15.80 15.18
N LEU A 310 -14.89 -16.37 16.40
CA LEU A 310 -15.15 -17.79 16.64
C LEU A 310 -16.15 -18.01 17.78
N ASP A 311 -16.87 -19.12 17.70
CA ASP A 311 -17.63 -19.73 18.80
C ASP A 311 -16.86 -20.94 19.33
N SER A 312 -16.75 -21.05 20.66
CA SER A 312 -16.13 -22.19 21.33
C SER A 312 -17.15 -23.30 21.55
N SER A 313 -16.80 -24.53 21.19
CA SER A 313 -17.58 -25.74 21.50
C SER A 313 -16.96 -26.55 22.65
N GLY A 314 -16.03 -25.95 23.41
CA GLY A 314 -15.29 -26.61 24.47
C GLY A 314 -14.17 -27.53 23.97
N ASN A 315 -13.34 -28.00 24.89
CA ASN A 315 -12.25 -28.94 24.61
C ASN A 315 -11.30 -28.50 23.48
N GLY A 316 -11.04 -27.19 23.35
CA GLY A 316 -10.18 -26.63 22.30
C GLY A 316 -10.79 -26.63 20.90
N LYS A 317 -12.09 -26.89 20.75
CA LYS A 317 -12.80 -26.84 19.46
C LYS A 317 -13.43 -25.47 19.24
N TYR A 318 -13.24 -24.93 18.05
CA TYR A 318 -13.77 -23.64 17.65
C TYR A 318 -14.39 -23.72 16.26
N THR A 319 -15.48 -23.00 16.05
CA THR A 319 -16.15 -22.84 14.75
C THR A 319 -16.26 -21.37 14.41
N VAL A 320 -16.07 -21.01 13.15
CA VAL A 320 -16.21 -19.62 12.72
C VAL A 320 -17.65 -19.14 12.81
N LYS A 321 -17.85 -17.91 13.27
CA LYS A 321 -19.15 -17.25 13.23
C LYS A 321 -19.52 -16.95 11.79
N ALA A 322 -20.74 -17.27 11.36
CA ALA A 322 -21.18 -17.05 9.99
C ALA A 322 -21.00 -15.59 9.52
N ALA A 323 -21.25 -14.61 10.39
CA ALA A 323 -21.08 -13.18 10.08
C ALA A 323 -19.62 -12.73 9.93
N ARG A 324 -18.66 -13.54 10.39
CA ARG A 324 -17.22 -13.26 10.36
C ARG A 324 -16.43 -14.31 9.59
N ALA A 325 -17.12 -15.19 8.88
CA ALA A 325 -16.50 -16.16 7.99
C ALA A 325 -15.74 -15.43 6.87
N PRO A 326 -14.44 -15.71 6.66
CA PRO A 326 -13.63 -14.98 5.70
C PRO A 326 -14.20 -15.06 4.28
N ARG A 327 -14.45 -13.89 3.68
CA ARG A 327 -14.88 -13.74 2.28
C ARG A 327 -13.67 -13.82 1.35
N TYR A 328 -13.87 -13.59 0.06
CA TYR A 328 -12.83 -13.71 -0.96
C TYR A 328 -11.53 -12.97 -0.58
N MET A 329 -10.44 -13.73 -0.40
CA MET A 329 -9.12 -13.22 -0.01
C MET A 329 -9.07 -12.50 1.35
N GLY A 330 -10.13 -12.63 2.15
CA GLY A 330 -10.21 -12.19 3.53
C GLY A 330 -9.68 -13.23 4.51
N ALA A 331 -9.54 -12.83 5.77
CA ALA A 331 -8.93 -13.63 6.83
C ALA A 331 -9.67 -13.58 8.17
N ASN A 332 -9.37 -14.54 9.02
CA ASN A 332 -9.54 -14.43 10.46
C ASN A 332 -8.17 -14.54 11.11
N ILE A 333 -7.81 -13.49 11.85
CA ILE A 333 -6.65 -13.48 12.74
C ILE A 333 -7.16 -13.82 14.15
N VAL A 334 -6.53 -14.79 14.79
CA VAL A 334 -6.97 -15.37 16.07
C VAL A 334 -5.80 -15.37 17.04
N PRO A 335 -5.65 -14.32 17.87
CA PRO A 335 -4.67 -14.32 18.95
C PRO A 335 -4.94 -15.46 19.92
N LEU A 336 -3.88 -16.13 20.38
CA LEU A 336 -3.97 -17.29 21.25
C LEU A 336 -3.38 -17.01 22.63
N LYS A 337 -3.98 -17.63 23.65
CA LYS A 337 -3.44 -17.74 24.99
C LYS A 337 -2.76 -19.09 25.13
N VAL A 338 -1.43 -19.07 25.07
CA VAL A 338 -0.59 -20.25 25.21
C VAL A 338 -0.68 -20.82 26.62
N SER A 339 -0.79 -22.15 26.73
CA SER A 339 -0.80 -22.86 28.02
C SER A 339 0.28 -23.94 28.14
N GLY A 340 1.09 -24.16 27.10
CA GLY A 340 2.17 -25.15 27.07
C GLY A 340 3.36 -24.69 26.23
N SER A 341 4.34 -25.57 26.00
CA SER A 341 5.54 -25.28 25.18
C SER A 341 5.37 -25.55 23.69
N THR A 342 4.21 -26.09 23.30
CA THR A 342 3.88 -26.46 21.93
C THR A 342 2.43 -26.08 21.66
N VAL A 343 2.16 -25.50 20.49
CA VAL A 343 0.81 -25.24 20.00
C VAL A 343 0.57 -26.01 18.72
N SER A 344 -0.54 -26.74 18.66
CA SER A 344 -0.95 -27.51 17.48
C SER A 344 -2.37 -27.15 17.07
N VAL A 345 -2.60 -27.06 15.77
CA VAL A 345 -3.92 -26.79 15.17
C VAL A 345 -4.26 -27.82 14.11
N VAL A 346 -5.51 -28.28 14.12
CA VAL A 346 -6.08 -29.15 13.09
C VAL A 346 -7.35 -28.50 12.55
N VAL A 347 -7.39 -28.22 11.26
CA VAL A 347 -8.46 -27.48 10.59
C VAL A 347 -9.37 -28.44 9.81
N GLN A 348 -10.68 -28.18 9.88
CA GLN A 348 -11.69 -28.80 9.03
C GLN A 348 -12.35 -27.71 8.18
N CYS A 349 -12.21 -27.83 6.86
CA CYS A 349 -12.75 -26.90 5.88
C CYS A 349 -12.92 -27.65 4.54
N SER A 350 -14.02 -27.39 3.83
CA SER A 350 -14.28 -27.98 2.51
C SER A 350 -13.86 -27.08 1.34
N GLY A 351 -13.56 -25.81 1.58
CA GLY A 351 -13.10 -24.86 0.57
C GLY A 351 -11.58 -24.73 0.49
N SER A 352 -11.11 -23.91 -0.44
CA SER A 352 -9.68 -23.58 -0.60
C SER A 352 -9.26 -22.52 0.40
N TYR A 353 -8.18 -22.80 1.14
CA TYR A 353 -7.66 -21.89 2.15
C TYR A 353 -6.14 -21.96 2.26
N THR A 354 -5.58 -20.92 2.84
CA THR A 354 -4.24 -20.94 3.44
C THR A 354 -4.38 -20.65 4.92
N ALA A 355 -3.57 -21.30 5.74
CA ALA A 355 -3.57 -21.04 7.17
C ALA A 355 -2.15 -21.16 7.73
N THR A 356 -1.88 -20.38 8.78
CA THR A 356 -0.55 -20.26 9.38
C THR A 356 -0.65 -20.15 10.90
N LEU A 357 0.22 -20.84 11.63
CA LEU A 357 0.57 -20.49 13.00
C LEU A 357 1.71 -19.46 12.96
N VAL A 358 1.48 -18.31 13.58
CA VAL A 358 2.42 -17.20 13.62
C VAL A 358 2.90 -17.06 15.06
N ALA A 359 4.20 -17.20 15.31
CA ALA A 359 4.80 -16.97 16.63
C ALA A 359 5.72 -15.75 16.59
N ARG A 360 5.61 -14.90 17.61
CA ARG A 360 6.44 -13.71 17.77
C ARG A 360 7.21 -13.74 19.08
N GLY A 361 8.53 -13.62 18.98
CA GLY A 361 9.44 -13.45 20.11
C GLY A 361 10.25 -12.17 19.94
N GLY A 362 10.02 -11.16 20.80
CA GLY A 362 10.66 -9.85 20.66
C GLY A 362 10.30 -9.19 19.31
N SER A 363 11.31 -8.96 18.47
CA SER A 363 11.16 -8.41 17.11
C SER A 363 11.08 -9.47 16.00
N ALA A 364 11.38 -10.74 16.31
CA ALA A 364 11.35 -11.81 15.32
C ALA A 364 9.96 -12.45 15.24
N VAL A 365 9.53 -12.76 14.02
CA VAL A 365 8.27 -13.45 13.74
C VAL A 365 8.57 -14.70 12.92
N ARG A 366 8.02 -15.84 13.34
CA ARG A 366 8.13 -17.14 12.67
C ARG A 366 6.76 -17.57 12.15
N TYR A 367 6.79 -18.24 11.01
CA TYR A 367 5.59 -18.66 10.29
C TYR A 367 5.63 -20.16 10.05
N VAL A 368 4.60 -20.87 10.50
CA VAL A 368 4.43 -22.30 10.24
C VAL A 368 3.13 -22.50 9.50
N ASP A 369 3.23 -22.79 8.20
CA ASP A 369 2.07 -23.04 7.35
C ASP A 369 1.43 -24.39 7.67
N LEU A 370 0.12 -24.46 7.53
CA LEU A 370 -0.59 -25.73 7.65
C LEU A 370 -0.33 -26.60 6.43
N VAL A 371 -0.02 -27.88 6.68
CA VAL A 371 0.12 -28.92 5.66
C VAL A 371 -1.00 -29.93 5.89
N ASN A 372 -1.82 -30.18 4.85
CA ASN A 372 -3.00 -31.06 4.94
C ASN A 372 -3.91 -30.71 6.13
N GLY A 373 -4.11 -29.42 6.40
CA GLY A 373 -4.93 -28.93 7.51
C GLY A 373 -4.32 -29.05 8.91
N ASN A 374 -3.01 -29.34 9.02
CA ASN A 374 -2.34 -29.51 10.30
C ASN A 374 -1.12 -28.59 10.41
N ALA A 375 -0.91 -27.97 11.56
CA ALA A 375 0.36 -27.31 11.90
C ALA A 375 0.68 -27.51 13.38
N ARG A 376 1.98 -27.49 13.67
CA ARG A 376 2.53 -27.52 15.03
C ARG A 376 3.69 -26.55 15.10
N ILE A 377 3.73 -25.76 16.16
CA ILE A 377 4.86 -24.89 16.49
C ILE A 377 5.34 -25.17 17.90
N ASP A 378 6.64 -25.40 18.03
CA ASP A 378 7.32 -25.44 19.33
C ASP A 378 7.77 -24.01 19.66
N LEU A 379 7.49 -23.60 20.90
CA LEU A 379 7.73 -22.23 21.36
C LEU A 379 9.16 -22.06 21.86
N VAL A 380 9.73 -20.91 21.55
CA VAL A 380 11.07 -20.52 21.97
C VAL A 380 10.95 -19.36 22.97
N GLY A 381 11.06 -19.66 24.26
CA GLY A 381 10.91 -18.66 25.33
C GLY A 381 9.46 -18.18 25.46
N ALA A 382 9.27 -16.86 25.62
CA ALA A 382 7.97 -16.23 25.83
C ALA A 382 7.39 -15.69 24.51
N GLU A 383 7.13 -16.58 23.56
CA GLU A 383 6.51 -16.20 22.28
C GLU A 383 5.00 -15.99 22.42
N GLU A 384 4.50 -14.93 21.78
CA GLU A 384 3.08 -14.77 21.50
C GLU A 384 2.71 -15.58 20.26
N VAL A 385 1.50 -16.14 20.22
CA VAL A 385 1.06 -16.95 19.07
C VAL A 385 -0.28 -16.46 18.56
N SER A 386 -0.43 -16.43 17.24
CA SER A 386 -1.69 -16.22 16.55
C SER A 386 -1.92 -17.32 15.53
N PHE A 387 -3.16 -17.77 15.39
CA PHE A 387 -3.61 -18.57 14.26
C PHE A 387 -4.24 -17.66 13.21
N VAL A 388 -3.85 -17.81 11.96
CA VAL A 388 -4.40 -17.04 10.84
C VAL A 388 -4.99 -18.01 9.82
N PHE A 389 -6.27 -17.81 9.50
CA PHE A 389 -6.99 -18.57 8.47
C PHE A 389 -7.45 -17.61 7.37
N VAL A 390 -7.22 -17.95 6.10
CA VAL A 390 -7.51 -17.08 4.95
C VAL A 390 -8.27 -17.86 3.89
N ASN A 391 -9.38 -17.30 3.41
CA ASN A 391 -10.13 -17.85 2.29
C ASN A 391 -9.43 -17.48 0.98
N THR A 392 -8.80 -18.47 0.34
CA THR A 392 -7.94 -18.26 -0.84
C THR A 392 -8.41 -19.15 -2.00
N PRO A 393 -9.60 -18.87 -2.57
CA PRO A 393 -10.09 -19.60 -3.72
C PRO A 393 -9.29 -19.24 -4.97
N ALA A 394 -9.61 -19.91 -6.10
CA ALA A 394 -9.12 -19.49 -7.40
C ALA A 394 -9.46 -18.00 -7.65
N LEU A 395 -8.63 -17.32 -8.44
CA LEU A 395 -8.91 -15.93 -8.77
C LEU A 395 -10.23 -15.81 -9.52
N VAL A 396 -11.02 -14.82 -9.13
CA VAL A 396 -12.26 -14.48 -9.83
C VAL A 396 -12.26 -13.03 -10.25
N GLN A 397 -12.94 -12.81 -11.36
CA GLN A 397 -13.06 -11.55 -12.05
C GLN A 397 -14.33 -10.83 -11.54
N TYR A 398 -14.18 -9.82 -10.69
CA TYR A 398 -15.32 -9.11 -10.06
C TYR A 398 -15.11 -7.60 -9.98
N ASP A 399 -16.23 -6.86 -9.95
CA ASP A 399 -16.26 -5.43 -9.63
C ASP A 399 -16.35 -5.27 -8.10
N ALA A 400 -15.35 -4.62 -7.51
CA ALA A 400 -15.28 -4.40 -6.07
C ALA A 400 -16.29 -3.36 -5.56
N PHE A 401 -16.88 -2.54 -6.44
CA PHE A 401 -18.01 -1.66 -6.08
C PHE A 401 -19.37 -2.36 -6.15
N SER A 402 -19.42 -3.56 -6.76
CA SER A 402 -20.63 -4.38 -6.90
C SER A 402 -20.31 -5.85 -6.67
N ILE A 403 -19.93 -6.18 -5.43
CA ILE A 403 -19.43 -7.50 -5.05
C ILE A 403 -20.54 -8.57 -5.25
N PRO A 404 -20.30 -9.58 -6.10
CA PRO A 404 -21.26 -10.66 -6.33
C PRO A 404 -21.36 -11.61 -5.13
N GLY A 405 -22.48 -12.33 -5.04
CA GLY A 405 -22.82 -13.14 -3.87
C GLY A 405 -21.85 -14.30 -3.56
N ASP A 406 -21.13 -14.82 -4.56
CA ASP A 406 -20.09 -15.84 -4.40
C ASP A 406 -18.78 -15.26 -3.83
N VAL A 407 -18.34 -14.10 -4.30
CA VAL A 407 -17.21 -13.34 -3.73
C VAL A 407 -17.50 -12.90 -2.29
N ASN A 408 -18.76 -12.52 -2.04
CA ASN A 408 -19.22 -12.09 -0.72
C ASN A 408 -19.52 -13.25 0.24
N ARG A 409 -19.47 -14.50 -0.23
CA ARG A 409 -19.76 -15.68 0.60
C ARG A 409 -18.59 -15.96 1.55
N GLY A 410 -18.88 -15.99 2.84
CA GLY A 410 -17.91 -16.39 3.86
C GLY A 410 -17.60 -17.89 3.79
N LEU A 411 -16.32 -18.26 3.94
CA LEU A 411 -15.88 -19.64 4.03
C LEU A 411 -16.01 -20.16 5.46
N GLY A 412 -16.92 -21.10 5.66
CA GLY A 412 -17.08 -21.80 6.94
C GLY A 412 -15.92 -22.74 7.23
N TYR A 413 -15.42 -22.74 8.46
CA TYR A 413 -14.40 -23.67 8.95
C TYR A 413 -14.54 -23.91 10.45
N SER A 414 -13.97 -25.01 10.91
CA SER A 414 -13.74 -25.28 12.33
C SER A 414 -12.30 -25.75 12.54
N PHE A 415 -11.83 -25.69 13.79
CA PHE A 415 -10.53 -26.23 14.13
C PHE A 415 -10.47 -26.73 15.57
N GLN A 416 -9.54 -27.65 15.80
CA GLN A 416 -9.12 -28.13 17.10
C GLN A 416 -7.76 -27.52 17.43
N LEU A 417 -7.66 -26.90 18.60
CA LEU A 417 -6.43 -26.35 19.16
C LEU A 417 -5.95 -27.23 20.33
N THR A 418 -4.64 -27.39 20.46
CA THR A 418 -3.99 -28.05 21.60
C THR A 418 -2.79 -27.21 22.05
N GLY A 419 -2.58 -27.09 23.36
CA GLY A 419 -1.50 -26.29 23.95
C GLY A 419 -1.76 -24.79 24.02
N ALA A 420 -2.95 -24.35 23.61
CA ALA A 420 -3.42 -22.97 23.73
C ALA A 420 -4.97 -22.91 23.72
N THR A 421 -5.52 -21.75 24.09
CA THR A 421 -6.92 -21.37 23.87
C THR A 421 -6.99 -20.10 23.02
N VAL A 422 -8.16 -19.78 22.45
CA VAL A 422 -8.40 -18.46 21.84
C VAL A 422 -8.45 -17.41 22.95
N SER A 423 -7.85 -16.24 22.72
CA SER A 423 -7.78 -15.12 23.67
C SER A 423 -9.03 -14.25 23.69
#